data_AF-A0A9Q1FX76-F1
#
_entry.id   AF-A0A9Q1FX76-F1
#
_cell.length_a   1.000
_cell.length_b   1.000
_cell.length_c   1.000
_cell.angle_alpha   90.00
_cell.angle_beta   90.00
_cell.angle_gamma   90.00
#
_symmetry.space_group_name_H-M   'P 1'
#
loop_
_entity.id
_entity.type
_entity.pdbx_description
1 polymer ?
#
loop_
_entity_poly.entity_id
_entity_poly.type
_entity_poly.pdbx_seq_one_letter_code
_entity_poly.pdbx_strand_id
1 'polypeptide(L)'
;MWIQVSLSATRAAVLVTNYVYFENSSSNPYSVRRIEELNKTANGNVEAKVVCFYRRRDIPSNLIALADKHASEFGLQSWGPAHAHS
;
A
#
# COMPACT_ATOMS: atom_id res chain seq x y z
N MET A 1 15.68 12.85 -15.54
CA MET A 1 14.93 13.84 -14.75
C MET A 1 14.86 13.29 -13.33
N TRP A 2 15.79 13.71 -12.47
CA TRP A 2 15.97 13.20 -11.11
C TRP A 2 15.43 14.26 -10.15
N ILE A 3 14.39 13.94 -9.38
CA ILE A 3 13.96 14.79 -8.27
C ILE A 3 14.76 14.36 -7.04
N GLN A 4 15.67 15.22 -6.63
CA GLN A 4 16.43 15.12 -5.39
C GLN A 4 15.47 15.42 -4.23
N VAL A 5 15.01 14.39 -3.50
CA VAL A 5 14.31 14.59 -2.23
C VAL A 5 15.36 14.68 -1.13
N SER A 6 15.78 15.92 -0.84
CA SER A 6 16.51 16.22 0.40
C SER A 6 15.52 16.15 1.56
N LEU A 7 15.41 14.99 2.20
CA LEU A 7 14.62 14.81 3.42
C LEU A 7 15.53 15.09 4.62
N SER A 8 15.62 16.37 5.02
CA SER A 8 16.14 16.72 6.34
C SER A 8 15.16 16.21 7.39
N ALA A 9 15.69 15.43 8.34
CA ALA A 9 14.96 14.83 9.43
C ALA A 9 14.24 15.90 10.28
N THR A 10 12.91 15.98 10.16
CA THR A 10 12.08 16.51 11.23
C THR A 10 10.88 15.59 11.39
N ARG A 11 10.78 14.99 12.57
CA ARG A 11 9.90 13.90 12.99
C ARG A 11 8.39 14.25 13.01
N ALA A 12 7.92 15.14 12.13
CA ALA A 12 6.59 15.74 12.19
C ALA A 12 5.87 15.91 10.83
N ALA A 13 6.24 15.13 9.79
CA ALA A 13 5.52 15.10 8.51
C ALA A 13 4.89 13.73 8.16
N VAL A 14 4.84 12.79 9.11
CA VAL A 14 4.60 11.35 8.83
C VAL A 14 3.18 10.91 9.23
N LEU A 15 2.14 11.60 8.80
CA LEU A 15 0.76 11.14 9.13
C LEU A 15 -0.23 11.05 7.97
N VAL A 16 0.13 11.31 6.70
CA VAL A 16 -0.89 11.27 5.62
C VAL A 16 -0.53 10.47 4.35
N THR A 17 0.75 10.23 4.00
CA THR A 17 1.05 9.86 2.58
C THR A 17 2.07 8.72 2.36
N ASN A 18 2.09 7.66 3.19
CA ASN A 18 2.99 6.51 2.96
C ASN A 18 2.49 5.53 1.88
N TYR A 19 1.69 5.99 0.92
CA TYR A 19 1.21 5.15 -0.18
C TYR A 19 2.09 5.34 -1.41
N VAL A 20 2.44 4.23 -2.05
CA VAL A 20 3.33 4.18 -3.21
C VAL A 20 2.71 3.36 -4.33
N TYR A 21 2.93 3.81 -5.56
CA TYR A 21 2.52 3.13 -6.77
C TYR A 21 3.67 2.29 -7.30
N PHE A 22 3.42 1.00 -7.47
CA PHE A 22 4.37 0.04 -8.02
C PHE A 22 3.98 -0.30 -9.45
N GLU A 23 4.95 -0.19 -10.35
CA GLU A 23 4.86 -0.77 -11.69
C GLU A 23 5.29 -2.23 -11.63
N ASN A 24 4.40 -3.15 -12.01
CA ASN A 24 4.72 -4.58 -12.09
C ASN A 24 5.02 -5.02 -13.53
N SER A 25 4.47 -4.30 -14.51
CA SER A 25 4.76 -4.43 -15.94
C SER A 25 4.13 -3.24 -16.68
N SER A 26 4.71 -2.83 -17.81
CA SER A 26 4.23 -1.68 -18.60
C SER A 26 2.78 -1.75 -19.06
N SER A 27 2.20 -2.95 -19.13
CA SER A 27 0.83 -3.18 -19.60
C SER A 27 -0.20 -3.39 -18.47
N ASN A 28 0.24 -3.48 -17.21
CA ASN A 28 -0.66 -3.64 -16.08
C ASN A 28 -0.86 -2.31 -15.35
N PRO A 29 -2.06 -2.03 -14.84
CA PRO A 29 -2.24 -0.83 -14.02
C PRO A 29 -1.39 -0.90 -12.75
N TYR A 30 -0.94 0.26 -12.26
CA TYR A 30 -0.13 0.36 -11.05
C TYR A 30 -0.78 -0.31 -9.85
N SER A 31 0.04 -0.94 -9.01
CA SER A 31 -0.36 -1.51 -7.73
C SER A 31 -0.12 -0.51 -6.60
N VAL A 32 -1.06 -0.40 -5.66
CA VAL A 32 -0.91 0.48 -4.49
C VAL A 32 -0.36 -0.32 -3.33
N ARG A 33 0.64 0.24 -2.63
CA ARG A 33 1.18 -0.33 -1.39
C ARG A 33 1.33 0.75 -0.33
N ARG A 34 1.18 0.41 0.95
CA ARG A 34 1.52 1.30 2.07
C ARG A 34 2.87 0.90 2.62
N ILE A 35 3.79 1.85 2.74
CA ILE A 35 5.08 1.66 3.41
C ILE A 35 4.83 1.59 4.91
N GLU A 36 5.22 0.48 5.53
CA GLU A 36 5.25 0.32 6.98
C GLU A 36 6.62 0.72 7.54
N GLU A 37 7.67 0.39 6.81
CA GLU A 37 9.05 0.58 7.26
C GLU A 37 9.98 0.73 6.06
N LEU A 38 10.98 1.61 6.21
CA LEU A 38 12.07 1.75 5.25
C LEU A 38 13.39 1.45 5.96
N ASN A 39 14.16 0.55 5.38
CA ASN A 39 15.48 0.17 5.89
C ASN A 39 16.54 0.53 4.87
N LYS A 40 17.54 1.30 5.31
CA LYS A 40 18.73 1.56 4.51
C LYS A 40 19.82 0.58 4.94
N THR A 41 20.23 -0.25 4.00
CA THR A 41 21.29 -1.24 4.19
C THR A 41 22.68 -0.58 4.13
N ALA A 42 23.70 -1.23 4.70
CA ALA A 42 25.05 -0.68 4.81
C ALA A 42 25.75 -0.41 3.46
N ASN A 43 25.35 -1.13 2.40
CA ASN A 43 25.83 -0.92 1.04
C ASN A 43 25.09 0.20 0.30
N GLY A 44 24.11 0.84 0.94
CA GLY A 44 23.35 1.97 0.42
C GLY A 44 22.00 1.63 -0.23
N ASN A 45 21.62 0.35 -0.33
CA ASN A 45 20.31 -0.03 -0.86
C ASN A 45 19.20 0.35 0.13
N VAL A 46 18.02 0.67 -0.40
CA VAL A 46 16.81 0.94 0.38
C VAL A 46 15.83 -0.20 0.18
N GLU A 47 15.41 -0.81 1.28
CA GLU A 47 14.41 -1.85 1.34
C GLU A 47 13.14 -1.29 1.98
N ALA A 48 11.98 -1.74 1.51
CA ALA A 48 10.69 -1.29 2.04
C ALA A 48 9.87 -2.50 2.49
N LYS A 49 9.44 -2.50 3.76
CA LYS A 49 8.37 -3.37 4.22
C LYS A 49 7.05 -2.70 3.91
N VAL A 50 6.19 -3.39 3.18
CA VAL A 50 4.98 -2.81 2.62
C VAL A 50 3.76 -3.69 2.87
N VAL A 51 2.61 -3.05 3.06
CA VAL A 51 1.28 -3.68 2.97
C VAL A 51 0.80 -3.53 1.53
N CYS A 52 0.43 -4.64 0.90
CA CYS A 52 -0.06 -4.66 -0.48
C CYS A 52 -1.58 -4.55 -0.53
N PHE A 53 -2.09 -3.68 -1.40
CA PHE A 53 -3.52 -3.62 -1.72
C PHE A 53 -3.76 -4.32 -3.05
N TYR A 54 -4.65 -5.30 -3.03
CA TYR A 54 -5.06 -6.03 -4.22
C TYR A 54 -6.45 -5.58 -4.63
N ARG A 55 -6.66 -5.45 -5.94
CA ARG A 55 -8.02 -5.32 -6.47
C ARG A 55 -8.65 -6.69 -6.41
N ARG A 56 -9.95 -6.76 -6.11
CA ARG A 56 -10.67 -8.04 -5.99
C ARG A 56 -10.48 -8.98 -7.19
N ARG A 57 -10.40 -8.42 -8.40
CA ARG A 57 -10.17 -9.17 -9.66
C ARG A 57 -8.77 -9.80 -9.78
N ASP A 58 -7.79 -9.29 -9.05
CA ASP A 58 -6.42 -9.81 -9.07
C ASP A 58 -6.22 -10.94 -8.03
N ILE A 59 -7.24 -11.20 -7.20
CA ILE A 59 -7.21 -12.23 -6.16
C ILE A 59 -7.77 -13.54 -6.74
N PRO A 60 -7.06 -14.67 -6.60
CA PRO A 60 -7.58 -15.98 -7.00
C PRO A 60 -8.94 -16.26 -6.34
N SER A 61 -9.88 -16.84 -7.10
CA SER A 61 -11.27 -17.02 -6.65
C SER A 61 -11.39 -17.83 -5.36
N ASN A 62 -10.53 -18.83 -5.19
CA ASN A 62 -10.45 -19.66 -3.98
C ASN A 62 -9.94 -18.92 -2.74
N LEU A 63 -9.36 -17.72 -2.89
CA LEU A 63 -8.81 -16.92 -1.78
C LEU A 63 -9.66 -15.68 -1.45
N ILE A 64 -10.72 -15.40 -2.21
CA ILE A 64 -11.54 -14.19 -2.03
C ILE A 64 -12.14 -14.13 -0.62
N ALA A 65 -12.71 -15.23 -0.11
CA ALA A 65 -13.32 -15.25 1.22
C ALA A 65 -12.31 -14.97 2.34
N LEU A 66 -11.07 -15.46 2.18
CA LEU A 66 -9.99 -15.20 3.13
C LEU A 66 -9.54 -13.73 3.06
N ALA A 67 -9.40 -13.18 1.85
CA ALA A 67 -9.03 -11.78 1.65
C ALA A 67 -10.08 -10.82 2.23
N ASP A 68 -11.38 -11.12 2.05
CA ASP A 68 -12.48 -10.33 2.60
C ASP A 68 -12.45 -10.28 4.13
N LYS A 69 -12.14 -11.41 4.77
CA LYS A 69 -11.94 -11.47 6.22
C LYS A 69 -10.77 -10.58 6.68
N HIS A 70 -9.62 -10.67 6.03
CA HIS A 70 -8.46 -9.84 6.35
C HIS A 70 -8.71 -8.35 6.12
N ALA A 71 -9.48 -7.98 5.08
CA ALA A 71 -9.84 -6.59 4.82
C ALA A 71 -10.73 -6.00 5.93
N SER A 72 -11.59 -6.83 6.54
CA SER A 72 -12.42 -6.46 7.69
C SER A 72 -11.58 -6.18 8.93
N GLU A 73 -10.63 -7.07 9.24
CA GLU A 73 -9.71 -6.95 10.37
C GLU A 73 -8.81 -5.69 10.27
N PHE A 74 -8.44 -5.31 9.04
CA PHE A 74 -7.60 -4.13 8.78
C PHE A 74 -8.39 -2.79 8.80
N GLY A 75 -9.68 -2.82 9.12
CA GLY A 75 -10.51 -1.62 9.31
C GLY A 75 -10.89 -0.85 8.04
N LEU A 76 -10.53 -1.35 6.84
CA LEU A 76 -10.81 -0.71 5.56
C LEU A 76 -12.31 -0.64 5.21
N GLN A 77 -13.16 -1.44 5.86
CA GLN A 77 -14.61 -1.42 5.65
C GLN A 77 -15.30 -0.20 6.28
N SER A 78 -14.66 0.46 7.25
CA SER A 78 -15.22 1.66 7.91
C SER A 78 -15.28 2.91 7.01
N TRP A 79 -14.62 2.87 5.84
CA TRP A 79 -14.63 3.94 4.84
C TRP A 79 -15.43 3.59 3.57
N GLY A 80 -16.10 2.44 3.54
CA GLY A 80 -17.12 2.14 2.53
C GLY A 80 -18.45 2.83 2.88
N PRO A 81 -19.31 3.16 1.91
CA PRO A 81 -20.63 3.70 2.22
C PRO A 81 -21.36 2.71 3.12
N ALA A 82 -21.58 3.12 4.38
CA ALA A 82 -22.36 2.35 5.33
C ALA A 82 -23.74 2.11 4.72
N HIS A 83 -24.08 0.84 4.53
CA HIS A 83 -25.47 0.36 4.39
C HIS A 83 -26.35 1.14 3.40
N ALA A 84 -26.26 0.81 2.12
CA ALA A 84 -27.46 0.84 1.27
C ALA A 84 -28.22 -0.49 1.46
N HIS A 85 -28.90 -0.63 2.60
CA HIS A 85 -29.95 -1.65 2.76
C HIS A 85 -31.29 -0.97 2.44
N SER A 86 -31.91 -1.42 1.35
CA SER A 86 -33.33 -1.23 1.05
C SER A 86 -34.21 -1.96 2.07
#